data_AF-A0A534BED7-F1
#
_entry.id   AF-A0A534BED7-F1
#
_cell.length_a   1.000
_cell.length_b   1.000
_cell.length_c   1.000
_cell.angle_alpha   90.00
_cell.angle_beta   90.00
_cell.angle_gamma   90.00
#
_symmetry.space_group_name_H-M   'P 1'
#
loop_
_entity.id
_entity.type
_entity.pdbx_description
1 polymer ?
#
loop_
_entity_poly.entity_id
_entity_poly.type
_entity_poly.pdbx_seq_one_letter_code
_entity_poly.pdbx_strand_id
1 'polypeptide(L)' 'MDSPDLKAPQHYINRELSFLEFNQRVLDQAFDESVPLLERLKFLCISCSNLDEF' A
#
# COMPACT_ATOMS: atom_id res chain seq x y z
N MET A 1 18.28 32.06 9.33
CA MET A 1 17.33 30.96 9.55
C MET A 1 18.10 29.69 9.29
N ASP A 2 18.11 28.75 10.23
CA ASP A 2 18.74 27.46 10.01
C ASP A 2 17.99 26.71 8.92
N SER A 3 18.72 26.19 7.94
CA SER A 3 18.17 25.34 6.89
C SER A 3 17.71 24.02 7.49
N PRO A 4 16.56 23.47 7.07
CA PRO A 4 16.07 22.19 7.58
C PRO A 4 17.06 21.06 7.25
N ASP A 5 17.33 20.19 8.22
CA ASP A 5 18.13 18.98 8.02
C ASP A 5 17.30 17.93 7.26
N LEU A 6 17.50 17.88 5.95
CA LEU A 6 16.80 16.95 5.07
C LEU A 6 17.20 15.48 5.29
N LYS A 7 18.24 15.18 6.09
CA LYS A 7 18.66 13.79 6.32
C LYS A 7 18.02 13.16 7.55
N ALA A 8 17.25 13.93 8.31
CA ALA A 8 16.71 13.46 9.56
C ALA A 8 15.71 12.30 9.33
N PRO A 9 15.94 11.09 9.89
CA PRO A 9 15.15 9.89 9.58
C PRO A 9 13.65 10.04 9.83
N GLN A 10 13.25 10.89 10.79
CA GLN A 10 11.86 11.17 11.12
C GLN A 10 11.05 11.82 9.97
N HIS A 11 11.73 12.31 8.92
CA HIS A 11 11.08 12.85 7.73
C HIS A 11 10.71 11.78 6.69
N TYR A 12 11.12 10.53 6.92
CA TYR A 12 10.94 9.44 5.98
C TYR A 12 10.20 8.28 6.60
N ILE A 13 9.43 7.59 5.77
CA ILE A 13 8.80 6.31 6.10
C ILE A 13 9.64 5.17 5.52
N ASN A 14 9.64 4.03 6.22
CA ASN A 14 10.32 2.84 5.71
C ASN A 14 9.63 2.39 4.40
N ARG A 15 10.42 2.12 3.37
CA ARG A 15 9.94 1.75 2.03
C ARG A 15 9.11 0.46 2.04
N GLU A 16 9.58 -0.56 2.75
CA GLU A 16 8.93 -1.88 2.81
C GLU A 16 7.60 -1.77 3.57
N LEU A 17 7.58 -1.04 4.69
CA LEU A 17 6.33 -0.75 5.42
C LEU A 17 5.34 0.03 4.55
N SER A 18 5.83 1.01 3.79
CA SER A 18 4.99 1.78 2.86
C SER A 18 4.37 0.91 1.77
N PHE A 19 5.12 -0.10 1.31
CA PHE A 19 4.63 -1.07 0.33
C PHE A 19 3.56 -1.98 0.94
N LEU A 20 3.77 -2.49 2.15
CA LEU A 20 2.77 -3.30 2.86
C LEU A 20 1.48 -2.51 3.12
N GLU A 21 1.58 -1.26 3.56
CA GLU A 21 0.41 -0.40 3.74
C GLU A 21 -0.32 -0.09 2.43
N PHE A 22 0.43 0.06 1.33
CA PHE A 22 -0.17 0.17 0.00
C PHE A 22 -0.93 -1.10 -0.36
N ASN A 23 -0.31 -2.27 -0.21
CA ASN A 23 -0.96 -3.52 -0.56
C ASN A 23 -2.19 -3.82 0.31
N GLN A 24 -2.15 -3.43 1.59
CA GLN A 24 -3.31 -3.50 2.47
C GLN A 24 -4.49 -2.71 1.91
N ARG A 25 -4.26 -1.47 1.44
CA ARG A 25 -5.32 -0.66 0.81
C ARG A 25 -5.87 -1.29 -0.47
N VAL A 26 -5.05 -2.01 -1.23
CA VAL A 26 -5.50 -2.78 -2.42
C VAL A 26 -6.38 -3.95 -1.99
N LEU A 27 -5.96 -4.69 -0.96
CA LEU A 27 -6.74 -5.80 -0.41
C LEU A 27 -8.07 -5.32 0.19
N ASP A 28 -8.11 -4.15 0.83
CA ASP A 28 -9.34 -3.58 1.39
C ASP A 28 -10.44 -3.39 0.32
N GLN A 29 -10.05 -3.10 -0.93
CA GLN A 29 -11.01 -3.01 -2.06
C GLN A 29 -11.67 -4.35 -2.40
N ALA A 30 -11.02 -5.49 -2.08
CA ALA A 30 -11.62 -6.80 -2.24
C ALA A 30 -12.73 -7.08 -1.21
N PHE A 31 -12.69 -6.39 -0.06
CA PHE A 31 -13.68 -6.53 1.02
C PHE A 31 -14.83 -5.52 0.93
N ASP A 32 -14.67 -4.43 0.19
CA ASP A 32 -15.70 -3.40 0.02
C ASP A 32 -16.90 -3.93 -0.79
N GLU A 33 -18.09 -3.96 -0.18
CA GLU A 33 -19.33 -4.42 -0.81
C GLU A 33 -19.89 -3.44 -1.86
N SER A 34 -19.44 -2.19 -1.86
CA SER A 34 -19.80 -1.20 -2.89
C SER A 34 -19.06 -1.44 -4.22
N VAL A 35 -17.98 -2.21 -4.19
CA VAL A 35 -17.22 -2.61 -5.39
C VAL A 35 -17.91 -3.80 -6.06
N PRO A 36 -18.13 -3.78 -7.39
CA PRO A 36 -18.74 -4.92 -8.09
C PRO A 36 -17.97 -6.23 -7.84
N LEU A 37 -18.71 -7.33 -7.69
CA LEU A 37 -18.16 -8.62 -7.27
C LEU A 37 -16.92 -9.07 -8.07
N LEU A 38 -16.93 -8.88 -9.39
CA LEU A 38 -15.80 -9.25 -10.24
C LEU A 38 -14.58 -8.35 -10.02
N GLU A 39 -14.78 -7.07 -9.75
CA GLU A 39 -13.69 -6.14 -9.44
C GLU A 39 -13.06 -6.46 -8.08
N ARG A 40 -13.85 -6.89 -7.09
CA ARG A 40 -13.34 -7.39 -5.80
C ARG A 40 -12.41 -8.59 -5.99
N LEU A 41 -12.79 -9.54 -6.86
CA LEU A 41 -11.92 -10.68 -7.20
C LEU A 41 -10.62 -10.22 -7.86
N LYS A 42 -10.66 -9.21 -8.73
CA LYS A 42 -9.44 -8.64 -9.32
C LYS A 42 -8.56 -8.00 -8.26
N PHE A 43 -9.11 -7.21 -7.33
CA PHE A 43 -8.34 -6.63 -6.23
C PHE A 43 -7.68 -7.68 -5.36
N LEU A 44 -8.38 -8.80 -5.09
CA LEU A 44 -7.79 -9.95 -4.39
C LEU A 44 -6.60 -10.52 -5.16
N CYS A 45 -6.77 -10.82 -6.45
CA CYS A 45 -5.68 -11.31 -7.31
C CYS A 45 -4.48 -10.35 -7.36
N ILE A 46 -4.73 -9.05 -7.52
CA ILE A 46 -3.70 -8.01 -7.54
C ILE A 46 -2.95 -7.98 -6.20
N SER A 47 -3.67 -8.05 -5.07
CA SER A 47 -3.03 -8.05 -3.74
C SER A 47 -2.12 -9.25 -3.51
N CYS A 48 -2.47 -10.42 -4.09
CA CYS A 48 -1.63 -11.62 -4.06
C CYS A 48 -0.39 -11.43 -4.93
N SER A 49 -0.54 -10.96 -6.18
CA SER A 49 0.60 -10.73 -7.08
C SER A 49 1.58 -9.71 -6.52
N ASN A 50 1.09 -8.63 -5.89
CA ASN A 50 1.94 -7.66 -5.22
C ASN A 50 2.74 -8.27 -4.06
N LEU A 51 2.17 -9.23 -3.32
CA LEU A 51 2.89 -9.93 -2.25
C LEU A 51 3.88 -10.96 -2.79
N ASP A 52 3.58 -11.61 -3.92
CA ASP A 52 4.51 -12.53 -4.56
C ASP A 52 5.75 -11.80 -5.11
N GLU A 53 5.60 -10.54 -5.53
CA GLU A 53 6.69 -9.68 -6.00
C GLU A 53 7.50 -9.01 -4.86
N PHE A 54 6.98 -9.01 -3.63
CA PHE A 54 7.58 -8.38 -2.45
C PHE A 54 8.57 -9.31 -1.74
#